data_AF-A0ABD6Q458-F1
#
_entry.id   AF-A0ABD6Q458-F1
#
_cell.length_a   1.000
_cell.length_b   1.000
_cell.length_c   1.000
_cell.angle_alpha   90.00
_cell.angle_beta   90.00
_cell.angle_gamma   90.00
#
_symmetry.space_group_name_H-M   'P 1'
#
loop_
_entity.id
_entity.type
_entity.pdbx_description
1 polymer ?
#
loop_
_entity_poly.entity_id
_entity_poly.type
_entity_poly.pdbx_seq_one_letter_code
_entity_poly.pdbx_strand_id
1 'polypeptide(L)'
;MMDHPLRAALAAELHARPFLRLAESVALTHYAIYSDGEPAIHDTLLHALCRDAGIAAPHEGATHYAVQSPSGWHLKWERHTEFSTFTFVAPRRDTGYFDDLAIEGIPAAWFARLAGIRFVAVRMELLSGDAAQLACRDVRRWFDGPMMVGGNVLGGGKVFCDWHVRHDGFMRFLVVDDDFREEQGGRLLQRLYEIETYRMMALLALPVARRMSRDLDEIHASLQALMQRMDAHGAQGDDAALLVELTHLAVRVESLSGSGGRFSASRAYEKLVLARIQELREERIEGMPTIAEFMERRFAPAMETCRSVWARREQIADRIARAVDLLRTRVNLAQEKDVTRLLAGMERTARNQLHLQHAVEGLSVAAISYYVLSLAAAAFKALHVLSLPVDPELAEGLLIAPVVLAVIHITRRTRAQMAHADAGRDGEPARPAKMKEVV
;
A
#
# COMPACT_ATOMS: atom_id res chain seq x y z
N MET A 1 32.39 -27.04 -21.04
CA MET A 1 31.11 -26.97 -20.32
C MET A 1 30.11 -26.36 -21.32
N MET A 2 29.31 -27.18 -22.03
CA MET A 2 28.41 -26.69 -23.10
C MET A 2 27.08 -26.14 -22.58
N ASP A 3 26.62 -26.64 -21.43
CA ASP A 3 25.34 -26.22 -20.87
C ASP A 3 25.48 -25.02 -19.92
N HIS A 4 24.44 -24.19 -19.91
CA HIS A 4 24.28 -23.14 -18.91
C HIS A 4 24.27 -23.76 -17.49
N PRO A 5 24.98 -23.20 -16.48
CA PRO A 5 25.10 -23.81 -15.15
C PRO A 5 23.78 -24.15 -14.47
N LEU A 6 22.72 -23.37 -14.73
CA LEU A 6 21.39 -23.59 -14.16
C LEU A 6 20.52 -24.61 -14.91
N ARG A 7 20.90 -25.09 -16.11
CA ARG A 7 20.04 -25.92 -16.95
C ARG A 7 19.55 -27.18 -16.22
N ALA A 8 20.48 -27.89 -15.58
CA ALA A 8 20.15 -29.14 -14.87
C ALA A 8 19.25 -28.88 -13.65
N ALA A 9 19.55 -27.85 -12.85
CA ALA A 9 18.77 -27.50 -11.66
C ALA A 9 17.34 -27.08 -12.02
N LEU A 10 17.18 -26.20 -13.03
CA LEU A 10 15.87 -25.75 -13.49
C LEU A 10 15.06 -26.88 -14.14
N ALA A 11 15.71 -27.80 -14.85
CA ALA A 11 15.03 -28.97 -15.40
C ALA A 11 14.58 -29.95 -14.31
N ALA A 12 15.39 -30.14 -13.26
CA ALA A 12 15.06 -31.01 -12.13
C ALA A 12 13.89 -30.47 -11.29
N GLU A 13 13.71 -29.15 -11.22
CA GLU A 13 12.62 -28.51 -10.46
C GLU A 13 11.23 -29.02 -10.86
N LEU A 14 11.01 -29.31 -12.15
CA LEU A 14 9.73 -29.84 -12.65
C LEU A 14 9.39 -31.24 -12.11
N HIS A 15 10.39 -32.00 -11.68
CA HIS A 15 10.25 -33.38 -11.18
C HIS A 15 10.52 -33.51 -9.68
N ALA A 16 10.85 -32.40 -9.01
CA ALA A 16 11.22 -32.37 -7.59
C ALA A 16 10.08 -32.83 -6.66
N ARG A 17 8.81 -32.69 -7.07
CA ARG A 17 7.63 -32.98 -6.23
C ARG A 17 6.74 -34.05 -6.85
N PRO A 18 7.15 -35.33 -6.84
CA PRO A 18 6.33 -36.41 -7.38
C PRO A 18 5.01 -36.56 -6.60
N PHE A 19 3.98 -37.04 -7.30
CA PHE A 19 2.72 -37.43 -6.68
C PHE A 19 2.89 -38.70 -5.83
N LEU A 20 2.00 -38.86 -4.85
CA LEU A 20 1.93 -40.09 -4.06
C LEU A 20 1.55 -41.26 -4.97
N ARG A 21 2.35 -42.33 -4.94
CA ARG A 21 2.05 -43.56 -5.65
C ARG A 21 1.25 -44.49 -4.77
N LEU A 22 -0.02 -44.69 -5.12
CA LEU A 22 -0.98 -45.46 -4.33
C LEU A 22 -1.44 -46.66 -5.15
N ALA A 23 -1.23 -47.86 -4.61
CA ALA A 23 -1.61 -49.12 -5.26
C ALA A 23 -2.71 -49.88 -4.49
N GLU A 24 -3.03 -49.44 -3.29
CA GLU A 24 -4.02 -50.06 -2.41
C GLU A 24 -4.80 -48.96 -1.66
N SER A 25 -5.80 -49.37 -0.87
CA SER A 25 -6.50 -48.45 0.03
C SER A 25 -5.51 -47.84 1.02
N VAL A 26 -5.63 -46.55 1.34
CA VAL A 26 -4.70 -45.84 2.23
C VAL A 26 -5.41 -44.92 3.20
N ALA A 27 -4.81 -44.80 4.39
CA ALA A 27 -5.07 -43.75 5.35
C ALA A 27 -4.03 -42.64 5.18
N LEU A 28 -4.47 -41.38 5.15
CA LEU A 28 -3.61 -40.22 5.02
C LEU A 28 -3.90 -39.24 6.15
N THR A 29 -2.85 -38.75 6.81
CA THR A 29 -2.94 -37.63 7.75
C THR A 29 -2.06 -36.49 7.26
N HIS A 30 -2.65 -35.31 7.11
CA HIS A 30 -1.97 -34.12 6.60
C HIS A 30 -2.00 -33.01 7.65
N TYR A 31 -0.86 -32.37 7.86
CA TYR A 31 -0.74 -31.14 8.62
C TYR A 31 -0.14 -30.03 7.76
N ALA A 32 -0.71 -28.83 7.86
CA ALA A 32 -0.01 -27.61 7.44
C ALA A 32 0.35 -26.80 8.69
N ILE A 33 1.63 -26.46 8.79
CA ILE A 33 2.20 -25.70 9.90
C ILE A 33 2.51 -24.30 9.42
N TYR A 34 1.89 -23.31 10.06
CA TYR A 34 2.09 -21.89 9.78
C TYR A 34 2.54 -21.21 11.06
N SER A 35 3.66 -20.49 10.98
CA SER A 35 4.17 -19.65 12.07
C SER A 35 4.58 -18.31 11.49
N ASP A 36 4.13 -17.23 12.13
CA ASP A 36 4.48 -15.88 11.73
C ASP A 36 5.79 -15.47 12.42
N GLY A 37 6.78 -15.02 11.65
CA GLY A 37 8.06 -14.51 12.18
C GLY A 37 9.09 -15.54 12.65
N GLU A 38 8.80 -16.85 12.61
CA GLU A 38 9.74 -17.90 13.05
C GLU A 38 9.96 -18.98 11.97
N PRO A 39 10.67 -18.68 10.87
CA PRO A 39 10.83 -19.62 9.74
C PRO A 39 11.64 -20.88 10.12
N ALA A 40 12.53 -20.80 11.11
CA ALA A 40 13.36 -21.92 11.55
C ALA A 40 12.57 -23.06 12.20
N ILE A 41 11.31 -22.80 12.63
CA ILE A 41 10.47 -23.84 13.24
C ILE A 41 10.20 -24.99 12.28
N HIS A 42 10.10 -24.71 10.98
CA HIS A 42 9.79 -25.71 9.96
C HIS A 42 10.87 -26.77 9.86
N ASP A 43 12.13 -26.34 9.78
CA ASP A 43 13.28 -27.24 9.74
C ASP A 43 13.47 -27.93 11.09
N THR A 44 13.25 -27.21 12.20
CA THR A 44 13.32 -27.78 13.55
C THR A 44 12.33 -28.94 13.73
N LEU A 45 11.09 -28.79 13.24
CA LEU A 45 10.07 -29.84 13.29
C LEU A 45 10.43 -31.04 12.43
N LEU A 46 10.97 -30.82 11.23
CA LEU A 46 11.39 -31.89 10.34
C LEU A 46 12.55 -32.69 10.92
N HIS A 47 13.59 -32.01 11.43
CA HIS A 47 14.73 -32.68 12.04
C HIS A 47 14.35 -33.40 13.33
N ALA A 48 13.44 -32.82 14.13
CA ALA A 48 12.89 -33.52 15.30
C ALA A 48 12.13 -34.78 14.88
N LEU A 49 11.28 -34.71 13.85
CA LEU A 49 10.57 -35.88 13.32
C LEU A 49 11.54 -36.98 12.86
N CYS A 50 12.55 -36.61 12.07
CA CYS A 50 13.53 -37.56 11.54
C CYS A 50 14.28 -38.26 12.68
N ARG A 51 14.76 -37.49 13.68
CA ARG A 51 15.43 -38.05 14.86
C ARG A 51 14.51 -38.96 15.66
N ASP A 52 13.30 -38.50 15.96
CA ASP A 52 12.38 -39.16 16.89
C ASP A 52 11.72 -40.41 16.24
N ALA A 53 11.58 -40.44 14.91
CA ALA A 53 11.06 -41.58 14.14
C ALA A 53 12.16 -42.48 13.54
N GLY A 54 13.44 -42.19 13.79
CA GLY A 54 14.57 -43.00 13.31
C GLY A 54 14.77 -42.98 11.79
N ILE A 55 14.46 -41.86 11.14
CA ILE A 55 14.54 -41.67 9.69
C ILE A 55 15.71 -40.73 9.37
N ALA A 56 16.37 -40.92 8.21
CA ALA A 56 17.44 -40.03 7.78
C ALA A 56 16.95 -38.58 7.63
N ALA A 57 17.78 -37.60 7.95
CA ALA A 57 17.44 -36.20 7.68
C ALA A 57 17.69 -35.86 6.19
N PRO A 58 16.93 -34.92 5.59
CA PRO A 58 17.25 -34.38 4.29
C PRO A 58 18.60 -33.63 4.30
N HIS A 59 19.11 -33.35 3.09
CA HIS A 59 20.24 -32.43 2.93
C HIS A 59 19.84 -31.00 3.33
N GLU A 60 20.83 -30.20 3.73
CA GLU A 60 20.63 -28.80 4.08
C GLU A 60 20.06 -28.01 2.88
N GLY A 61 19.04 -27.17 3.13
CA GLY A 61 18.38 -26.38 2.09
C GLY A 61 17.31 -27.13 1.28
N ALA A 62 17.01 -28.38 1.61
CA ALA A 62 15.92 -29.11 0.95
C ALA A 62 14.56 -28.41 1.14
N THR A 63 13.79 -28.28 0.06
CA THR A 63 12.43 -27.70 0.08
C THR A 63 11.33 -28.75 0.02
N HIS A 64 11.71 -30.02 -0.13
CA HIS A 64 10.81 -31.16 -0.19
C HIS A 64 11.57 -32.39 0.30
N TYR A 65 10.86 -33.32 0.92
CA TYR A 65 11.44 -34.54 1.45
C TYR A 65 10.40 -35.67 1.45
N ALA A 66 10.75 -36.82 0.89
CA ALA A 66 9.88 -37.98 0.83
C ALA A 66 10.62 -39.22 1.30
N VAL A 67 10.07 -39.94 2.28
CA VAL A 67 10.74 -41.08 2.90
C VAL A 67 9.76 -42.07 3.51
N GLN A 68 10.12 -43.35 3.48
CA GLN A 68 9.37 -44.40 4.18
C GLN A 68 9.91 -44.58 5.61
N SER A 69 9.00 -44.60 6.58
CA SER A 69 9.29 -44.85 7.98
C SER A 69 9.52 -46.34 8.26
N PRO A 70 10.35 -46.70 9.25
CA PRO A 70 10.43 -48.05 9.77
C PRO A 70 9.08 -48.61 10.25
N SER A 71 8.16 -47.73 10.69
CA SER A 71 6.82 -48.09 11.16
C SER A 71 5.81 -48.32 10.02
N GLY A 72 6.22 -48.23 8.76
CA GLY A 72 5.41 -48.63 7.61
C GLY A 72 4.63 -47.51 6.91
N TRP A 73 4.53 -46.31 7.50
CA TRP A 73 3.98 -45.13 6.82
C TRP A 73 5.02 -44.39 5.97
N HIS A 74 4.56 -43.63 4.99
CA HIS A 74 5.35 -42.76 4.13
C HIS A 74 5.13 -41.30 4.51
N LEU A 75 6.21 -40.54 4.69
CA LEU A 75 6.18 -39.09 4.87
C LEU A 75 6.49 -38.39 3.56
N LYS A 76 5.67 -37.40 3.23
CA LYS A 76 5.94 -36.34 2.26
C LYS A 76 5.89 -34.99 2.98
N TRP A 77 7.02 -34.31 3.04
CA TRP A 77 7.19 -32.97 3.56
C TRP A 77 7.46 -31.98 2.42
N GLU A 78 6.83 -30.81 2.46
CA GLU A 78 7.09 -29.72 1.53
C GLU A 78 7.20 -28.39 2.27
N ARG A 79 8.25 -27.63 1.95
CA ARG A 79 8.45 -26.25 2.37
C ARG A 79 7.90 -25.30 1.30
N HIS A 80 7.00 -24.42 1.74
CA HIS A 80 6.51 -23.28 0.97
C HIS A 80 7.10 -21.99 1.55
N THR A 81 6.76 -20.83 1.01
CA THR A 81 7.27 -19.55 1.53
C THR A 81 6.79 -19.28 2.97
N GLU A 82 5.49 -19.46 3.23
CA GLU A 82 4.85 -19.06 4.50
C GLU A 82 4.53 -20.23 5.44
N PHE A 83 4.55 -21.47 4.95
CA PHE A 83 4.15 -22.65 5.73
C PHE A 83 4.93 -23.88 5.28
N SER A 84 4.80 -24.97 6.03
CA SER A 84 5.28 -26.29 5.63
C SER A 84 4.21 -27.34 5.82
N THR A 85 4.22 -28.38 4.99
CA THR A 85 3.27 -29.49 5.09
C THR A 85 3.97 -30.77 5.52
N PHE A 86 3.26 -31.58 6.31
CA PHE A 86 3.66 -32.93 6.71
C PHE A 86 2.51 -33.86 6.35
N THR A 87 2.69 -34.67 5.31
CA THR A 87 1.70 -35.62 4.83
C THR A 87 2.19 -37.03 5.11
N PHE A 88 1.46 -37.76 5.94
CA PHE A 88 1.74 -39.14 6.29
C PHE A 88 0.73 -40.06 5.62
N VAL A 89 1.19 -41.17 5.06
CA VAL A 89 0.35 -42.12 4.32
C VAL A 89 0.67 -43.55 4.77
N ALA A 90 -0.34 -44.33 5.13
CA ALA A 90 -0.19 -45.73 5.48
C ALA A 90 -1.19 -46.61 4.69
N PRO A 91 -0.80 -47.84 4.30
CA PRO A 91 -1.73 -48.82 3.74
C PRO A 91 -2.89 -49.13 4.70
N ARG A 92 -4.14 -49.05 4.23
CA ARG A 92 -5.35 -49.36 4.99
C ARG A 92 -5.85 -50.76 4.63
N ARG A 93 -5.89 -51.65 5.61
CA ARG A 93 -6.31 -53.06 5.45
C ARG A 93 -7.46 -53.49 6.35
N ASP A 94 -7.86 -52.63 7.26
CA ASP A 94 -8.98 -52.84 8.19
C ASP A 94 -10.07 -51.79 7.98
N THR A 95 -11.04 -51.75 8.89
CA THR A 95 -12.16 -50.79 8.87
C THR A 95 -12.02 -49.68 9.93
N GLY A 96 -10.81 -49.49 10.47
CA GLY A 96 -10.45 -48.44 11.44
C GLY A 96 -10.36 -47.04 10.83
N TYR A 97 -11.29 -46.65 9.96
CA TYR A 97 -11.18 -45.42 9.17
C TYR A 97 -11.10 -44.17 10.05
N PHE A 98 -10.23 -43.24 9.65
CA PHE A 98 -9.94 -41.96 10.31
C PHE A 98 -9.30 -42.07 11.70
N ASP A 99 -8.68 -43.21 12.02
CA ASP A 99 -7.83 -43.40 13.20
C ASP A 99 -6.42 -42.78 13.01
N ASP A 100 -5.50 -43.15 13.91
CA ASP A 100 -4.13 -42.64 13.95
C ASP A 100 -3.16 -43.49 13.10
N LEU A 101 -3.62 -44.44 12.29
CA LEU A 101 -2.76 -45.40 11.56
C LEU A 101 -1.62 -44.71 10.79
N ALA A 102 -1.92 -43.63 10.07
CA ALA A 102 -0.93 -42.92 9.26
C ALA A 102 0.16 -42.21 10.09
N ILE A 103 -0.05 -42.04 11.38
CA ILE A 103 0.87 -41.36 12.30
C ILE A 103 1.34 -42.25 13.45
N GLU A 104 1.05 -43.55 13.37
CA GLU A 104 1.41 -44.53 14.39
C GLU A 104 2.93 -44.58 14.60
N GLY A 105 3.34 -44.63 15.87
CA GLY A 105 4.76 -44.65 16.25
C GLY A 105 5.45 -43.27 16.24
N ILE A 106 4.79 -42.19 15.82
CA ILE A 106 5.33 -40.83 16.00
C ILE A 106 5.15 -40.43 17.48
N PRO A 107 6.22 -40.03 18.20
CA PRO A 107 6.11 -39.70 19.61
C PRO A 107 5.18 -38.50 19.88
N ALA A 108 4.38 -38.59 20.95
CA ALA A 108 3.49 -37.52 21.39
C ALA A 108 4.20 -36.15 21.58
N ALA A 109 5.49 -36.19 21.96
CA ALA A 109 6.32 -35.01 22.10
C ALA A 109 6.52 -34.23 20.80
N TRP A 110 6.49 -34.90 19.64
CA TRP A 110 6.55 -34.21 18.34
C TRP A 110 5.26 -33.42 18.08
N PHE A 111 4.10 -34.03 18.31
CA PHE A 111 2.80 -33.36 18.16
C PHE A 111 2.63 -32.18 19.13
N ALA A 112 3.16 -32.29 20.35
CA ALA A 112 3.16 -31.19 21.31
C ALA A 112 3.85 -29.93 20.78
N ARG A 113 4.86 -30.07 19.91
CA ARG A 113 5.54 -28.93 19.26
C ARG A 113 4.67 -28.23 18.22
N LEU A 114 3.59 -28.86 17.76
CA LEU A 114 2.65 -28.24 16.82
C LEU A 114 1.64 -27.32 17.52
N ALA A 115 1.61 -27.30 18.86
CA ALA A 115 0.71 -26.44 19.61
C ALA A 115 0.92 -24.96 19.24
N GLY A 116 -0.17 -24.27 18.89
CA GLY A 116 -0.15 -22.87 18.45
C GLY A 116 0.22 -22.63 16.99
N ILE A 117 0.81 -23.61 16.30
CA ILE A 117 1.28 -23.47 14.90
C ILE A 117 0.63 -24.49 13.93
N ARG A 118 -0.12 -25.47 14.44
CA ARG A 118 -0.96 -26.38 13.65
C ARG A 118 -2.10 -25.59 13.01
N PHE A 119 -1.98 -25.30 11.72
CA PHE A 119 -2.93 -24.47 11.01
C PHE A 119 -3.99 -25.28 10.27
N VAL A 120 -3.58 -26.41 9.68
CA VAL A 120 -4.47 -27.39 9.05
C VAL A 120 -4.16 -28.77 9.59
N ALA A 121 -5.22 -29.57 9.79
CA ALA A 121 -5.14 -30.97 10.13
C ALA A 121 -6.27 -31.72 9.42
N VAL A 122 -5.92 -32.66 8.55
CA VAL A 122 -6.87 -33.41 7.73
C VAL A 122 -6.55 -34.89 7.81
N ARG A 123 -7.60 -35.72 7.92
CA ARG A 123 -7.52 -37.17 7.70
C ARG A 123 -8.27 -37.52 6.43
N MET A 124 -7.69 -38.39 5.62
CA MET A 124 -8.31 -38.88 4.41
C MET A 124 -8.21 -40.40 4.37
N GLU A 125 -9.24 -41.02 3.83
CA GLU A 125 -9.25 -42.45 3.54
C GLU A 125 -9.53 -42.60 2.04
N LEU A 126 -8.60 -43.25 1.33
CA LEU A 126 -8.82 -43.70 -0.04
C LEU A 126 -9.15 -45.18 0.02
N LEU A 127 -10.38 -45.54 -0.35
CA LEU A 127 -10.87 -46.91 -0.31
C LEU A 127 -11.16 -47.42 -1.71
N SER A 128 -10.88 -48.69 -1.95
CA SER A 128 -11.17 -49.40 -3.20
C SER A 128 -11.88 -50.74 -2.93
N GLY A 129 -12.50 -51.32 -3.96
CA GLY A 129 -13.12 -52.65 -3.90
C GLY A 129 -14.24 -52.77 -2.84
N ASP A 130 -14.27 -53.90 -2.12
CA ASP A 130 -15.32 -54.20 -1.14
C ASP A 130 -15.37 -53.20 0.03
N ALA A 131 -14.21 -52.68 0.44
CA ALA A 131 -14.09 -51.67 1.48
C ALA A 131 -14.81 -50.37 1.10
N ALA A 132 -14.64 -49.94 -0.16
CA ALA A 132 -15.33 -48.78 -0.71
C ALA A 132 -16.85 -48.97 -0.77
N GLN A 133 -17.31 -50.15 -1.21
CA GLN A 133 -18.73 -50.47 -1.27
C GLN A 133 -19.38 -50.44 0.12
N LEU A 134 -18.70 -51.01 1.13
CA LEU A 134 -19.18 -51.00 2.50
C LEU A 134 -19.23 -49.57 3.07
N ALA A 135 -18.19 -48.78 2.83
CA ALA A 135 -18.15 -47.39 3.31
C ALA A 135 -19.23 -46.51 2.66
N CYS A 136 -19.49 -46.70 1.36
CA CYS A 136 -20.54 -45.96 0.65
C CYS A 136 -21.96 -46.20 1.18
N ARG A 137 -22.22 -47.33 1.85
CA ARG A 137 -23.57 -47.63 2.40
C ARG A 137 -23.96 -46.70 3.54
N ASP A 138 -22.98 -46.21 4.31
CA ASP A 138 -23.23 -45.32 5.45
C ASP A 138 -22.09 -44.30 5.63
N VAL A 139 -21.90 -43.48 4.60
CA VAL A 139 -20.89 -42.41 4.60
C VAL A 139 -21.09 -41.43 5.76
N ARG A 140 -22.35 -41.21 6.18
CA ARG A 140 -22.70 -40.27 7.26
C ARG A 140 -22.09 -40.63 8.60
N ARG A 141 -21.72 -41.90 8.84
CA ARG A 141 -21.04 -42.32 10.07
C ARG A 141 -19.78 -41.52 10.38
N TRP A 142 -19.10 -40.99 9.36
CA TRP A 142 -17.83 -40.25 9.52
C TRP A 142 -17.95 -38.74 9.34
N PHE A 143 -19.15 -38.22 9.11
CA PHE A 143 -19.40 -36.80 8.88
C PHE A 143 -20.55 -36.31 9.76
N ASP A 144 -20.23 -35.43 10.70
CA ASP A 144 -21.18 -34.88 11.67
C ASP A 144 -21.59 -33.44 11.31
N GLY A 145 -20.94 -32.86 10.30
CA GLY A 145 -21.19 -31.51 9.85
C GLY A 145 -22.63 -31.32 9.34
N PRO A 146 -23.13 -30.08 9.37
CA PRO A 146 -24.52 -29.78 9.01
C PRO A 146 -24.85 -30.03 7.54
N MET A 147 -23.83 -30.12 6.68
CA MET A 147 -23.97 -30.31 5.24
C MET A 147 -22.83 -31.20 4.75
N MET A 148 -23.21 -32.35 4.21
CA MET A 148 -22.29 -33.22 3.48
C MET A 148 -22.11 -32.68 2.05
N VAL A 149 -20.88 -32.72 1.57
CA VAL A 149 -20.42 -32.24 0.28
C VAL A 149 -19.76 -33.40 -0.44
N GLY A 150 -19.99 -33.51 -1.74
CA GLY A 150 -19.41 -34.60 -2.51
C GLY A 150 -19.80 -34.59 -3.98
N GLY A 151 -19.06 -35.39 -4.75
CA GLY A 151 -19.19 -35.46 -6.19
C GLY A 151 -18.43 -36.66 -6.75
N ASN A 152 -18.77 -37.06 -7.97
CA ASN A 152 -17.91 -37.92 -8.77
C ASN A 152 -16.74 -37.05 -9.27
N VAL A 153 -15.53 -37.60 -9.31
CA VAL A 153 -14.31 -36.86 -9.64
C VAL A 153 -13.42 -37.66 -10.57
N LEU A 154 -12.73 -36.94 -11.47
CA LEU A 154 -11.74 -37.49 -12.41
C LEU A 154 -12.23 -38.65 -13.31
N GLY A 155 -13.54 -38.88 -13.40
CA GLY A 155 -14.17 -39.94 -14.19
C GLY A 155 -13.95 -41.36 -13.67
N GLY A 156 -13.51 -41.53 -12.41
CA GLY A 156 -13.17 -42.85 -11.85
C GLY A 156 -13.21 -42.93 -10.33
N GLY A 157 -13.81 -41.95 -9.65
CA GLY A 157 -13.96 -42.03 -8.20
C GLY A 157 -14.95 -41.02 -7.64
N LYS A 158 -15.10 -41.03 -6.32
CA LYS A 158 -16.01 -40.15 -5.58
C LYS A 158 -15.28 -39.53 -4.39
N VAL A 159 -15.70 -38.35 -3.99
CA VAL A 159 -15.22 -37.69 -2.77
C VAL A 159 -16.39 -37.27 -1.90
N PHE A 160 -16.23 -37.41 -0.58
CA PHE A 160 -17.17 -36.95 0.44
C PHE A 160 -16.44 -36.22 1.57
N CYS A 161 -16.99 -35.09 2.01
CA CYS A 161 -16.53 -34.34 3.18
C CYS A 161 -17.66 -33.48 3.77
N ASP A 162 -17.41 -32.81 4.89
CA ASP A 162 -18.35 -31.84 5.49
C ASP A 162 -17.69 -30.50 5.87
N TRP A 163 -16.40 -30.33 5.54
CA TRP A 163 -15.56 -29.19 5.94
C TRP A 163 -15.68 -28.79 7.42
N HIS A 164 -15.97 -29.78 8.28
CA HIS A 164 -16.14 -29.58 9.71
C HIS A 164 -14.92 -30.07 10.48
N VAL A 165 -14.35 -29.19 11.33
CA VAL A 165 -13.29 -29.59 12.26
C VAL A 165 -13.95 -30.30 13.44
N ARG A 166 -13.68 -31.59 13.59
CA ARG A 166 -14.27 -32.42 14.65
C ARG A 166 -13.57 -32.21 16.00
N HIS A 167 -14.08 -32.85 17.04
CA HIS A 167 -13.50 -32.78 18.40
C HIS A 167 -12.05 -33.26 18.50
N ASP A 168 -11.62 -34.16 17.60
CA ASP A 168 -10.23 -34.61 17.47
C ASP A 168 -9.33 -33.54 16.81
N GLY A 169 -9.92 -32.46 16.30
CA GLY A 169 -9.24 -31.36 15.62
C GLY A 169 -8.95 -31.62 14.14
N PHE A 170 -9.50 -32.68 13.54
CA PHE A 170 -9.31 -33.00 12.13
C PHE A 170 -10.57 -32.75 11.31
N MET A 171 -10.38 -32.31 10.07
CA MET A 171 -11.36 -32.48 9.00
C MET A 171 -11.16 -33.83 8.32
N ARG A 172 -12.21 -34.35 7.69
CA ARG A 172 -12.21 -35.68 7.08
C ARG A 172 -12.56 -35.63 5.60
N PHE A 173 -11.91 -36.49 4.82
CA PHE A 173 -12.25 -36.79 3.42
C PHE A 173 -12.36 -38.29 3.23
N LEU A 174 -13.48 -38.75 2.70
CA LEU A 174 -13.60 -40.10 2.19
C LEU A 174 -13.46 -40.03 0.67
N VAL A 175 -12.50 -40.76 0.12
CA VAL A 175 -12.29 -40.92 -1.30
C VAL A 175 -12.54 -42.37 -1.68
N VAL A 176 -13.37 -42.56 -2.69
CA VAL A 176 -13.68 -43.87 -3.23
C VAL A 176 -13.05 -43.98 -4.60
N ASP A 177 -12.24 -45.01 -4.76
CA ASP A 177 -11.66 -45.41 -6.03
C ASP A 177 -12.60 -46.43 -6.68
N ASP A 178 -13.29 -45.99 -7.73
CA ASP A 178 -14.16 -46.86 -8.55
C ASP A 178 -13.39 -47.44 -9.75
N ASP A 179 -12.50 -46.65 -10.37
CA ASP A 179 -11.64 -47.02 -11.50
C ASP A 179 -10.53 -45.96 -11.76
N PHE A 180 -9.78 -45.56 -10.72
CA PHE A 180 -8.64 -44.68 -10.91
C PHE A 180 -7.52 -45.36 -11.71
N ARG A 181 -6.97 -44.59 -12.64
CA ARG A 181 -5.84 -44.98 -13.48
C ARG A 181 -4.57 -44.30 -13.01
N GLU A 182 -3.47 -45.05 -13.04
CA GLU A 182 -2.13 -44.55 -12.73
C GLU A 182 -2.12 -43.80 -11.38
N GLU A 183 -1.58 -42.58 -11.36
CA GLU A 183 -1.43 -41.74 -10.18
C GLU A 183 -2.67 -40.89 -9.88
N GLN A 184 -3.87 -41.23 -10.42
CA GLN A 184 -5.09 -40.44 -10.20
C GLN A 184 -5.46 -40.31 -8.71
N GLY A 185 -5.42 -41.41 -7.95
CA GLY A 185 -5.74 -41.40 -6.52
C GLY A 185 -4.81 -40.48 -5.72
N GLY A 186 -3.50 -40.60 -5.92
CA GLY A 186 -2.51 -39.74 -5.25
C GLY A 186 -2.64 -38.27 -5.61
N ARG A 187 -2.87 -37.96 -6.89
CA ARG A 187 -3.15 -36.58 -7.34
C ARG A 187 -4.43 -36.03 -6.71
N LEU A 188 -5.47 -36.83 -6.58
CA LEU A 188 -6.72 -36.42 -5.97
C LEU A 188 -6.54 -36.10 -4.48
N LEU A 189 -5.94 -37.00 -3.69
CA LEU A 189 -5.65 -36.74 -2.27
C LEU A 189 -4.82 -35.46 -2.10
N GLN A 190 -3.81 -35.28 -2.96
CA GLN A 190 -3.01 -34.05 -2.97
C GLN A 190 -3.83 -32.79 -3.23
N ARG A 191 -4.67 -32.81 -4.26
CA ARG A 191 -5.56 -31.67 -4.56
C ARG A 191 -6.49 -31.36 -3.39
N LEU A 192 -7.03 -32.36 -2.71
CA LEU A 192 -7.96 -32.16 -1.60
C LEU A 192 -7.28 -31.49 -0.40
N TYR A 193 -6.08 -31.93 0.01
CA TYR A 193 -5.39 -31.28 1.13
C TYR A 193 -4.82 -29.91 0.74
N GLU A 194 -4.47 -29.72 -0.54
CA GLU A 194 -4.07 -28.43 -1.07
C GLU A 194 -5.23 -27.43 -1.10
N ILE A 195 -6.43 -27.85 -1.49
CA ILE A 195 -7.64 -27.01 -1.41
C ILE A 195 -7.83 -26.52 0.01
N GLU A 196 -7.73 -27.41 1.00
CA GLU A 196 -7.89 -27.01 2.40
C GLU A 196 -6.80 -26.06 2.88
N THR A 197 -5.54 -26.41 2.61
CA THR A 197 -4.38 -25.61 3.03
C THR A 197 -4.42 -24.23 2.40
N TYR A 198 -4.62 -24.13 1.10
CA TYR A 198 -4.68 -22.84 0.40
C TYR A 198 -5.93 -22.05 0.76
N ARG A 199 -7.08 -22.69 1.03
CA ARG A 199 -8.29 -22.01 1.52
C ARG A 199 -8.02 -21.33 2.86
N MET A 200 -7.39 -22.03 3.79
CA MET A 200 -7.04 -21.48 5.10
C MET A 200 -6.01 -20.35 4.97
N MET A 201 -4.98 -20.52 4.14
CA MET A 201 -3.97 -19.49 3.88
C MET A 201 -4.58 -18.23 3.23
N ALA A 202 -5.53 -18.40 2.31
CA ALA A 202 -6.27 -17.31 1.69
C ALA A 202 -7.10 -16.53 2.74
N LEU A 203 -7.74 -17.25 3.67
CA LEU A 203 -8.59 -16.66 4.70
C LEU A 203 -7.84 -15.88 5.79
N LEU A 204 -6.50 -15.97 5.87
CA LEU A 204 -5.70 -15.15 6.80
C LEU A 204 -5.89 -13.64 6.56
N ALA A 205 -6.25 -13.22 5.34
CA ALA A 205 -6.55 -11.81 5.05
C ALA A 205 -7.92 -11.36 5.57
N LEU A 206 -8.88 -12.26 5.80
CA LEU A 206 -10.24 -11.89 6.20
C LEU A 206 -10.30 -11.11 7.54
N PRO A 207 -9.67 -11.56 8.64
CA PRO A 207 -9.68 -10.79 9.88
C PRO A 207 -8.95 -9.44 9.73
N VAL A 208 -7.93 -9.37 8.87
CA VAL A 208 -7.23 -8.11 8.54
C VAL A 208 -8.17 -7.16 7.80
N ALA A 209 -8.89 -7.65 6.79
CA ALA A 209 -9.88 -6.88 6.03
C ALA A 209 -11.00 -6.34 6.92
N ARG A 210 -11.51 -7.14 7.87
CA ARG A 210 -12.54 -6.67 8.82
C ARG A 210 -12.05 -5.56 9.75
N ARG A 211 -10.79 -5.61 10.18
CA ARG A 211 -10.18 -4.50 10.95
C ARG A 211 -10.00 -3.27 10.07
N MET A 212 -9.33 -3.44 8.92
CA MET A 212 -9.07 -2.36 7.97
C MET A 212 -10.36 -1.67 7.50
N SER A 213 -11.46 -2.40 7.30
CA SER A 213 -12.75 -1.81 6.92
C SER A 213 -13.22 -0.78 7.94
N ARG A 214 -13.09 -1.05 9.24
CA ARG A 214 -13.48 -0.11 10.30
C ARG A 214 -12.59 1.12 10.31
N ASP A 215 -11.27 0.92 10.18
CA ASP A 215 -10.31 2.02 10.11
C ASP A 215 -10.60 2.92 8.89
N LEU A 216 -10.95 2.33 7.75
CA LEU A 216 -11.33 3.05 6.54
C LEU A 216 -12.66 3.80 6.69
N ASP A 217 -13.63 3.29 7.44
CA ASP A 217 -14.88 4.00 7.74
C ASP A 217 -14.60 5.28 8.52
N GLU A 218 -13.75 5.20 9.56
CA GLU A 218 -13.36 6.36 10.37
C GLU A 218 -12.58 7.41 9.56
N ILE A 219 -11.60 6.97 8.76
CA ILE A 219 -10.81 7.85 7.89
C ILE A 219 -11.73 8.51 6.86
N HIS A 220 -12.65 7.75 6.28
CA HIS A 220 -13.57 8.27 5.27
C HIS A 220 -14.48 9.36 5.85
N ALA A 221 -15.06 9.12 7.03
CA ALA A 221 -15.87 10.12 7.73
C ALA A 221 -15.06 11.38 8.08
N SER A 222 -13.83 11.22 8.55
CA SER A 222 -12.93 12.33 8.86
C SER A 222 -12.61 13.17 7.61
N LEU A 223 -12.32 12.51 6.48
CA LEU A 223 -12.09 13.18 5.20
C LEU A 223 -13.33 13.97 4.75
N GLN A 224 -14.53 13.40 4.87
CA GLN A 224 -15.78 14.10 4.51
C GLN A 224 -15.98 15.37 5.35
N ALA A 225 -15.74 15.30 6.66
CA ALA A 225 -15.85 16.47 7.53
C ALA A 225 -14.83 17.57 7.17
N LEU A 226 -13.59 17.19 6.83
CA LEU A 226 -12.57 18.14 6.37
C LEU A 226 -12.94 18.79 5.04
N MET A 227 -13.44 18.01 4.07
CA MET A 227 -13.90 18.55 2.79
C MET A 227 -15.06 19.55 2.97
N GLN A 228 -15.99 19.30 3.90
CA GLN A 228 -17.06 20.25 4.22
C GLN A 228 -16.52 21.54 4.86
N ARG A 229 -15.54 21.44 5.76
CA ARG A 229 -14.89 22.63 6.36
C ARG A 229 -14.15 23.46 5.32
N MET A 230 -13.44 22.81 4.40
CA MET A 230 -12.74 23.47 3.28
C MET A 230 -13.72 24.27 2.40
N ASP A 231 -14.90 23.72 2.11
CA ASP A 231 -15.92 24.38 1.30
C ASP A 231 -16.58 25.56 2.06
N ALA A 232 -16.92 25.37 3.34
CA ALA A 232 -17.65 26.36 4.14
C ALA A 232 -16.85 27.63 4.48
N HIS A 233 -15.53 27.54 4.69
CA HIS A 233 -14.77 28.65 5.29
C HIS A 233 -14.37 29.77 4.32
N GLY A 234 -14.51 29.58 2.99
CA GLY A 234 -14.01 30.58 2.02
C GLY A 234 -12.52 30.93 2.21
N ALA A 235 -11.96 31.80 1.38
CA ALA A 235 -10.52 32.08 1.31
C ALA A 235 -9.88 32.78 2.55
N GLN A 236 -10.56 32.82 3.71
CA GLN A 236 -10.12 33.48 4.94
C GLN A 236 -9.94 32.54 6.15
N GLY A 237 -10.11 31.23 5.99
CA GLY A 237 -9.98 30.22 7.05
C GLY A 237 -8.59 29.61 7.22
N ASP A 238 -8.40 28.87 8.32
CA ASP A 238 -7.20 28.15 8.76
C ASP A 238 -6.84 26.95 7.84
N ASP A 239 -6.56 27.25 6.57
CA ASP A 239 -6.19 26.26 5.54
C ASP A 239 -4.89 25.52 5.92
N ALA A 240 -4.02 26.15 6.71
CA ALA A 240 -2.81 25.54 7.23
C ALA A 240 -3.13 24.41 8.22
N ALA A 241 -4.03 24.61 9.18
CA ALA A 241 -4.45 23.53 10.08
C ALA A 241 -5.18 22.42 9.33
N LEU A 242 -6.06 22.76 8.37
CA LEU A 242 -6.72 21.76 7.53
C LEU A 242 -5.72 20.89 6.75
N LEU A 243 -4.61 21.48 6.29
CA LEU A 243 -3.56 20.75 5.58
C LEU A 243 -2.83 19.78 6.51
N VAL A 244 -2.57 20.18 7.76
CA VAL A 244 -1.99 19.30 8.78
C VAL A 244 -2.94 18.13 9.07
N GLU A 245 -4.23 18.39 9.27
CA GLU A 245 -5.24 17.34 9.50
C GLU A 245 -5.35 16.36 8.33
N LEU A 246 -5.35 16.84 7.08
CA LEU A 246 -5.36 15.99 5.88
C LEU A 246 -4.09 15.16 5.74
N THR A 247 -2.93 15.74 6.07
CA THR A 247 -1.65 15.02 6.04
C THR A 247 -1.64 13.89 7.06
N HIS A 248 -2.21 14.11 8.25
CA HIS A 248 -2.41 13.03 9.23
C HIS A 248 -3.32 11.91 8.70
N LEU A 249 -4.39 12.23 7.98
CA LEU A 249 -5.22 11.19 7.34
C LEU A 249 -4.45 10.42 6.27
N ALA A 250 -3.59 11.08 5.49
CA ALA A 250 -2.75 10.42 4.49
C ALA A 250 -1.81 9.40 5.16
N VAL A 251 -1.14 9.80 6.25
CA VAL A 251 -0.28 8.91 7.04
C VAL A 251 -1.08 7.74 7.62
N ARG A 252 -2.30 7.98 8.14
CA ARG A 252 -3.16 6.91 8.66
C ARG A 252 -3.51 5.88 7.58
N VAL A 253 -3.90 6.31 6.38
CA VAL A 253 -4.18 5.36 5.27
C VAL A 253 -2.93 4.62 4.83
N GLU A 254 -1.79 5.30 4.76
CA GLU A 254 -0.54 4.67 4.35
C GLU A 254 -0.06 3.63 5.37
N SER A 255 -0.31 3.84 6.67
CA SER A 255 0.02 2.84 7.69
C SER A 255 -0.70 1.50 7.48
N LEU A 256 -1.86 1.51 6.81
CA LEU A 256 -2.61 0.30 6.45
C LEU A 256 -1.95 -0.49 5.31
N SER A 257 -1.05 0.12 4.53
CA SER A 257 -0.31 -0.52 3.44
C SER A 257 0.60 -1.66 3.90
N GLY A 258 0.99 -1.69 5.18
CA GLY A 258 1.76 -2.80 5.77
C GLY A 258 1.06 -4.17 5.63
N SER A 259 -0.26 -4.18 5.43
CA SER A 259 -1.04 -5.41 5.18
C SER A 259 -1.03 -5.86 3.72
N GLY A 260 -0.46 -5.09 2.78
CA GLY A 260 -0.53 -5.35 1.33
C GLY A 260 0.02 -6.72 0.91
N GLY A 261 1.10 -7.18 1.55
CA GLY A 261 1.64 -8.52 1.32
C GLY A 261 0.61 -9.62 1.60
N ARG A 262 -0.15 -9.51 2.70
CA ARG A 262 -1.18 -10.48 3.09
C ARG A 262 -2.36 -10.51 2.11
N PHE A 263 -2.84 -9.36 1.63
CA PHE A 263 -3.91 -9.30 0.61
C PHE A 263 -3.44 -9.88 -0.73
N SER A 264 -2.19 -9.61 -1.13
CA SER A 264 -1.60 -10.18 -2.36
C SER A 264 -1.48 -11.70 -2.27
N ALA A 265 -0.93 -12.22 -1.16
CA ALA A 265 -0.82 -13.64 -0.89
C ALA A 265 -2.19 -14.32 -0.87
N SER A 266 -3.18 -13.71 -0.21
CA SER A 266 -4.55 -14.20 -0.15
C SER A 266 -5.17 -14.39 -1.53
N ARG A 267 -4.99 -13.41 -2.44
CA ARG A 267 -5.43 -13.51 -3.84
C ARG A 267 -4.70 -14.60 -4.62
N ALA A 268 -3.41 -14.82 -4.35
CA ALA A 268 -2.64 -15.90 -4.99
C ALA A 268 -3.15 -17.27 -4.54
N TYR A 269 -3.39 -17.45 -3.24
CA TYR A 269 -3.95 -18.68 -2.68
C TYR A 269 -5.39 -18.94 -3.15
N GLU A 270 -6.24 -17.92 -3.26
CA GLU A 270 -7.58 -18.06 -3.86
C GLU A 270 -7.51 -18.67 -5.26
N LYS A 271 -6.59 -18.18 -6.11
CA LYS A 271 -6.40 -18.74 -7.47
C LYS A 271 -6.00 -20.20 -7.43
N LEU A 272 -5.13 -20.60 -6.49
CA LEU A 272 -4.73 -22.00 -6.32
C LEU A 272 -5.91 -22.87 -5.89
N VAL A 273 -6.74 -22.41 -4.94
CA VAL A 273 -7.95 -23.13 -4.52
C VAL A 273 -8.87 -23.38 -5.71
N LEU A 274 -9.19 -22.33 -6.47
CA LEU A 274 -10.09 -22.43 -7.62
C LEU A 274 -9.53 -23.34 -8.72
N ALA A 275 -8.23 -23.26 -9.01
CA ALA A 275 -7.56 -24.14 -9.97
C ALA A 275 -7.66 -25.61 -9.53
N ARG A 276 -7.42 -25.91 -8.25
CA ARG A 276 -7.48 -27.28 -7.74
C ARG A 276 -8.89 -27.85 -7.75
N ILE A 277 -9.90 -27.04 -7.42
CA ILE A 277 -11.31 -27.43 -7.54
C ILE A 277 -11.66 -27.74 -9.01
N GLN A 278 -11.26 -26.88 -9.95
CA GLN A 278 -11.50 -27.11 -11.38
C GLN A 278 -10.85 -28.41 -11.87
N GLU A 279 -9.65 -28.72 -11.39
CA GLU A 279 -8.92 -29.93 -11.72
C GLU A 279 -9.57 -31.22 -11.20
N LEU A 280 -10.46 -31.15 -10.20
CA LEU A 280 -11.23 -32.31 -9.72
C LEU A 280 -12.17 -32.85 -10.80
N ARG A 281 -12.60 -32.00 -11.74
CA ARG A 281 -13.59 -32.31 -12.77
C ARG A 281 -14.84 -32.95 -12.15
N GLU A 282 -15.42 -32.23 -11.20
CA GLU A 282 -16.54 -32.74 -10.42
C GLU A 282 -17.80 -32.91 -11.27
N GLU A 283 -18.46 -34.04 -11.10
CA GLU A 283 -19.83 -34.29 -11.56
C GLU A 283 -20.73 -34.50 -10.34
N ARG A 284 -21.96 -34.00 -10.42
CA ARG A 284 -22.86 -33.98 -9.28
C ARG A 284 -23.29 -35.39 -8.87
N ILE A 285 -23.33 -35.64 -7.55
CA ILE A 285 -24.10 -36.73 -6.96
C ILE A 285 -25.45 -36.15 -6.56
N GLU A 286 -26.54 -36.75 -7.05
CA GLU A 286 -27.90 -36.24 -6.79
C GLU A 286 -28.19 -36.07 -5.30
N GLY A 287 -28.79 -34.93 -4.94
CA GLY A 287 -29.11 -34.58 -3.56
C GLY A 287 -27.95 -34.05 -2.70
N MET A 288 -26.75 -33.87 -3.27
CA MET A 288 -25.58 -33.36 -2.56
C MET A 288 -24.88 -32.21 -3.34
N PRO A 289 -24.46 -31.13 -2.66
CA PRO A 289 -23.66 -30.09 -3.29
C PRO A 289 -22.24 -30.57 -3.57
N THR A 290 -21.65 -30.11 -4.67
CA THR A 290 -20.24 -30.36 -5.01
C THR A 290 -19.29 -29.49 -4.17
N ILE A 291 -17.99 -29.80 -4.18
CA ILE A 291 -17.00 -28.96 -3.49
C ILE A 291 -16.97 -27.56 -4.12
N ALA A 292 -17.09 -27.47 -5.45
CA ALA A 292 -17.17 -26.19 -6.15
C ALA A 292 -18.34 -25.33 -5.66
N GLU A 293 -19.55 -25.88 -5.60
CA GLU A 293 -20.76 -25.16 -5.16
C GLU A 293 -20.66 -24.73 -3.70
N PHE A 294 -20.13 -25.60 -2.85
CA PHE A 294 -19.93 -25.29 -1.44
C PHE A 294 -18.93 -24.12 -1.28
N MET A 295 -17.80 -24.19 -2.00
CA MET A 295 -16.76 -23.15 -1.94
C MET A 295 -17.24 -21.82 -2.54
N GLU A 296 -17.99 -21.83 -3.64
CA GLU A 296 -18.58 -20.62 -4.21
C GLU A 296 -19.48 -19.91 -3.20
N ARG A 297 -20.28 -20.65 -2.44
CA ARG A 297 -21.21 -20.06 -1.45
C ARG A 297 -20.57 -19.67 -0.13
N ARG A 298 -19.49 -20.35 0.29
CA ARG A 298 -18.93 -20.22 1.66
C ARG A 298 -17.53 -19.59 1.71
N PHE A 299 -16.75 -19.71 0.65
CA PHE A 299 -15.39 -19.17 0.57
C PHE A 299 -15.34 -17.89 -0.27
N ALA A 300 -15.98 -17.85 -1.45
CA ALA A 300 -15.91 -16.69 -2.34
C ALA A 300 -16.35 -15.35 -1.71
N PRO A 301 -17.41 -15.28 -0.87
CA PRO A 301 -17.81 -14.01 -0.24
C PRO A 301 -16.74 -13.42 0.69
N ALA A 302 -15.96 -14.27 1.37
CA ALA A 302 -14.85 -13.82 2.20
C ALA A 302 -13.71 -13.22 1.36
N MET A 303 -13.44 -13.82 0.20
CA MET A 303 -12.44 -13.31 -0.74
C MET A 303 -12.88 -11.99 -1.38
N GLU A 304 -14.16 -11.85 -1.71
CA GLU A 304 -14.71 -10.59 -2.22
C GLU A 304 -14.64 -9.47 -1.18
N THR A 305 -14.86 -9.79 0.09
CA THR A 305 -14.63 -8.85 1.21
C THR A 305 -13.18 -8.37 1.22
N CYS A 306 -12.21 -9.28 1.07
CA CYS A 306 -10.80 -8.91 1.04
C CYS A 306 -10.47 -8.00 -0.17
N ARG A 307 -10.99 -8.33 -1.36
CA ARG A 307 -10.78 -7.54 -2.58
C ARG A 307 -11.39 -6.15 -2.48
N SER A 308 -12.65 -6.06 -2.07
CA SER A 308 -13.39 -4.79 -1.94
C SER A 308 -12.75 -3.86 -0.92
N VAL A 309 -12.34 -4.36 0.24
CA VAL A 309 -11.68 -3.55 1.29
C VAL A 309 -10.31 -3.05 0.83
N TRP A 310 -9.54 -3.88 0.11
CA TRP A 310 -8.27 -3.44 -0.49
C TRP A 310 -8.47 -2.36 -1.55
N ALA A 311 -9.45 -2.52 -2.45
CA ALA A 311 -9.78 -1.53 -3.46
C ALA A 311 -10.27 -0.21 -2.83
N ARG A 312 -11.08 -0.30 -1.78
CA ARG A 312 -11.58 0.87 -1.04
C ARG A 312 -10.46 1.67 -0.37
N ARG A 313 -9.43 1.00 0.16
CA ARG A 313 -8.24 1.67 0.71
C ARG A 313 -7.59 2.57 -0.35
N GLU A 314 -7.37 2.02 -1.55
CA GLU A 314 -6.75 2.77 -2.66
C GLU A 314 -7.59 3.99 -3.06
N GLN A 315 -8.91 3.81 -3.19
CA GLN A 315 -9.82 4.91 -3.50
C GLN A 315 -9.81 6.02 -2.44
N ILE A 316 -9.70 5.67 -1.15
CA ILE A 316 -9.62 6.66 -0.08
C ILE A 316 -8.26 7.36 -0.10
N ALA A 317 -7.16 6.63 -0.30
CA ALA A 317 -5.82 7.19 -0.44
C ALA A 317 -5.78 8.26 -1.55
N ASP A 318 -6.29 7.90 -2.73
CA ASP A 318 -6.42 8.78 -3.90
C ASP A 318 -7.25 10.03 -3.62
N ARG A 319 -8.35 9.89 -2.86
CA ARG A 319 -9.20 11.03 -2.49
C ARG A 319 -8.50 11.96 -1.51
N ILE A 320 -7.75 11.42 -0.55
CA ILE A 320 -6.98 12.24 0.40
C ILE A 320 -5.88 12.99 -0.36
N ALA A 321 -5.14 12.31 -1.24
CA ALA A 321 -4.09 12.94 -2.05
C ALA A 321 -4.65 14.13 -2.87
N ARG A 322 -5.78 13.95 -3.55
CA ARG A 322 -6.45 15.04 -4.27
C ARG A 322 -6.89 16.19 -3.34
N ALA A 323 -7.39 15.88 -2.15
CA ALA A 323 -7.79 16.92 -1.19
C ALA A 323 -6.59 17.74 -0.71
N VAL A 324 -5.45 17.07 -0.45
CA VAL A 324 -4.18 17.71 -0.09
C VAL A 324 -3.70 18.64 -1.22
N ASP A 325 -3.73 18.18 -2.47
CA ASP A 325 -3.30 18.97 -3.63
C ASP A 325 -4.18 20.22 -3.84
N LEU A 326 -5.50 20.07 -3.71
CA LEU A 326 -6.45 21.19 -3.80
C LEU A 326 -6.18 22.24 -2.72
N LEU A 327 -5.99 21.80 -1.47
CA LEU A 327 -5.75 22.71 -0.36
C LEU A 327 -4.39 23.40 -0.48
N ARG A 328 -3.34 22.68 -0.90
CA ARG A 328 -2.02 23.25 -1.19
C ARG A 328 -2.11 24.33 -2.28
N THR A 329 -2.86 24.07 -3.34
CA THR A 329 -3.09 25.05 -4.42
C THR A 329 -3.79 26.30 -3.88
N ARG A 330 -4.82 26.12 -3.04
CA ARG A 330 -5.55 27.24 -2.43
C ARG A 330 -4.68 28.07 -1.49
N VAL A 331 -3.87 27.44 -0.64
CA VAL A 331 -2.90 28.13 0.23
C VAL A 331 -1.91 28.95 -0.60
N ASN A 332 -1.34 28.36 -1.66
CA ASN A 332 -0.41 29.08 -2.54
C ASN A 332 -1.07 30.30 -3.20
N LEU A 333 -2.31 30.18 -3.69
CA LEU A 333 -3.05 31.31 -4.27
C LEU A 333 -3.39 32.40 -3.24
N ALA A 334 -3.69 32.02 -2.00
CA ALA A 334 -3.92 32.97 -0.92
C ALA A 334 -2.64 33.76 -0.59
N GLN A 335 -1.51 33.06 -0.47
CA GLN A 335 -0.19 33.67 -0.25
C GLN A 335 0.19 34.63 -1.40
N GLU A 336 -0.02 34.24 -2.65
CA GLU A 336 0.25 35.07 -3.82
C GLU A 336 -0.61 36.35 -3.83
N LYS A 337 -1.90 36.24 -3.47
CA LYS A 337 -2.79 37.40 -3.30
C LYS A 337 -2.32 38.35 -2.21
N ASP A 338 -1.84 37.83 -1.08
CA ASP A 338 -1.34 38.65 0.02
C ASP A 338 -0.03 39.37 -0.37
N VAL A 339 0.89 38.68 -1.04
CA VAL A 339 2.11 39.31 -1.60
C VAL A 339 1.74 40.42 -2.58
N THR A 340 0.80 40.17 -3.49
CA THR A 340 0.31 41.18 -4.45
C THR A 340 -0.29 42.39 -3.74
N ARG A 341 -1.08 42.15 -2.67
CA ARG A 341 -1.70 43.23 -1.87
C ARG A 341 -0.64 44.06 -1.15
N LEU A 342 0.40 43.43 -0.61
CA LEU A 342 1.53 44.13 0.03
C LEU A 342 2.29 45.01 -0.97
N LEU A 343 2.61 44.49 -2.16
CA LEU A 343 3.28 45.24 -3.22
C LEU A 343 2.45 46.46 -3.66
N ALA A 344 1.13 46.30 -3.84
CA ALA A 344 0.25 47.43 -4.17
C ALA A 344 0.19 48.49 -3.05
N GLY A 345 0.27 48.07 -1.78
CA GLY A 345 0.37 48.97 -0.63
C GLY A 345 1.71 49.74 -0.60
N MET A 346 2.81 49.06 -0.94
CA MET A 346 4.13 49.69 -1.07
C MET A 346 4.14 50.73 -2.18
N GLU A 347 3.55 50.43 -3.35
CA GLU A 347 3.46 51.37 -4.48
C GLU A 347 2.71 52.65 -4.08
N ARG A 348 1.57 52.53 -3.37
CA ARG A 348 0.82 53.69 -2.86
C ARG A 348 1.63 54.52 -1.90
N THR A 349 2.38 53.88 -1.01
CA THR A 349 3.21 54.57 -0.01
C THR A 349 4.36 55.31 -0.68
N ALA A 350 5.06 54.65 -1.62
CA ALA A 350 6.10 55.26 -2.43
C ALA A 350 5.58 56.46 -3.25
N ARG A 351 4.38 56.33 -3.83
CA ARG A 351 3.74 57.41 -4.60
C ARG A 351 3.36 58.61 -3.73
N ASN A 352 2.85 58.35 -2.51
CA ASN A 352 2.58 59.41 -1.55
C ASN A 352 3.86 60.11 -1.07
N GLN A 353 4.95 59.37 -0.88
CA GLN A 353 6.27 59.95 -0.56
C GLN A 353 6.77 60.85 -1.70
N LEU A 354 6.64 60.43 -2.96
CA LEU A 354 6.98 61.26 -4.12
C LEU A 354 6.14 62.54 -4.20
N HIS A 355 4.84 62.47 -3.91
CA HIS A 355 3.98 63.65 -3.90
C HIS A 355 4.35 64.64 -2.79
N LEU A 356 4.66 64.15 -1.58
CA LEU A 356 5.13 65.01 -0.48
C LEU A 356 6.48 65.64 -0.81
N GLN A 357 7.38 64.90 -1.43
CA GLN A 357 8.66 65.43 -1.89
C GLN A 357 8.47 66.55 -2.93
N HIS A 358 7.62 66.34 -3.94
CA HIS A 358 7.29 67.39 -4.92
C HIS A 358 6.63 68.63 -4.28
N ALA A 359 5.80 68.46 -3.25
CA ALA A 359 5.20 69.59 -2.54
C ALA A 359 6.26 70.42 -1.78
N VAL A 360 7.22 69.76 -1.12
CA VAL A 360 8.35 70.44 -0.46
C VAL A 360 9.27 71.11 -1.48
N GLU A 361 9.50 70.48 -2.63
CA GLU A 361 10.27 71.07 -3.73
C GLU A 361 9.62 72.35 -4.26
N GLY A 362 8.29 72.35 -4.47
CA GLY A 362 7.56 73.56 -4.89
C GLY A 362 7.68 74.72 -3.89
N LEU A 363 7.65 74.40 -2.59
CA LEU A 363 7.85 75.39 -1.53
C LEU A 363 9.29 75.93 -1.51
N SER A 364 10.29 75.09 -1.79
CA SER A 364 11.69 75.51 -1.85
C SER A 364 11.97 76.51 -2.98
N VAL A 365 11.31 76.36 -4.13
CA VAL A 365 11.41 77.32 -5.25
C VAL A 365 10.91 78.69 -4.83
N ALA A 366 9.79 78.75 -4.10
CA ALA A 366 9.26 80.00 -3.57
C ALA A 366 10.22 80.64 -2.55
N ALA A 367 10.74 79.84 -1.60
CA ALA A 367 11.68 80.33 -0.59
C ALA A 367 13.00 80.83 -1.20
N ILE A 368 13.62 80.06 -2.11
CA ILE A 368 14.87 80.44 -2.78
C ILE A 368 14.68 81.68 -3.63
N SER A 369 13.57 81.77 -4.38
CA SER A 369 13.26 82.95 -5.21
C SER A 369 13.16 84.21 -4.35
N TYR A 370 12.48 84.12 -3.20
CA TYR A 370 12.40 85.24 -2.25
C TYR A 370 13.78 85.64 -1.72
N TYR A 371 14.61 84.68 -1.30
CA TYR A 371 15.97 84.97 -0.82
C TYR A 371 16.85 85.62 -1.88
N VAL A 372 16.86 85.09 -3.12
CA VAL A 372 17.64 85.67 -4.23
C VAL A 372 17.18 87.09 -4.54
N LEU A 373 15.87 87.32 -4.56
CA LEU A 373 15.31 88.64 -4.80
C LEU A 373 15.71 89.63 -3.69
N SER A 374 15.63 89.21 -2.41
CA SER A 374 16.03 90.04 -1.27
C SER A 374 17.53 90.40 -1.31
N LEU A 375 18.39 89.47 -1.76
CA LEU A 375 19.81 89.69 -1.89
C LEU A 375 20.13 90.63 -3.07
N ALA A 376 19.43 90.47 -4.19
CA ALA A 376 19.55 91.37 -5.35
C ALA A 376 19.10 92.79 -4.99
N ALA A 377 17.97 92.94 -4.28
CA ALA A 377 17.50 94.23 -3.80
C ALA A 377 18.52 94.92 -2.88
N ALA A 378 19.14 94.16 -1.96
CA ALA A 378 20.24 94.66 -1.13
C ALA A 378 21.46 95.10 -1.96
N ALA A 379 21.83 94.31 -2.99
CA ALA A 379 22.92 94.65 -3.89
C ALA A 379 22.63 95.92 -4.72
N PHE A 380 21.41 96.08 -5.26
CA PHE A 380 21.01 97.29 -5.99
C PHE A 380 21.03 98.53 -5.10
N LYS A 381 20.55 98.42 -3.86
CA LYS A 381 20.64 99.51 -2.86
C LYS A 381 22.09 99.88 -2.56
N ALA A 382 22.99 98.91 -2.46
CA ALA A 382 24.43 99.17 -2.28
C ALA A 382 25.09 99.80 -3.51
N LEU A 383 24.68 99.39 -4.72
CA LEU A 383 25.23 99.89 -5.98
C LEU A 383 24.77 101.33 -6.29
N HIS A 384 23.58 101.73 -5.83
CA HIS A 384 23.08 103.09 -5.99
C HIS A 384 23.93 104.12 -5.22
N VAL A 385 24.58 103.70 -4.13
CA VAL A 385 25.56 104.52 -3.39
C VAL A 385 26.82 104.81 -4.23
N LEU A 386 27.07 104.05 -5.30
CA LEU A 386 28.23 104.18 -6.19
C LEU A 386 28.02 105.07 -7.44
N SER A 387 26.96 105.89 -7.49
CA SER A 387 26.70 106.88 -8.57
C SER A 387 26.46 106.30 -9.99
N LEU A 388 25.61 105.28 -10.10
CA LEU A 388 25.00 104.81 -11.36
C LEU A 388 23.52 105.26 -11.45
N PRO A 389 23.03 105.73 -12.61
CA PRO A 389 21.68 106.29 -12.78
C PRO A 389 20.66 105.17 -13.02
N VAL A 390 20.44 104.32 -12.02
CA VAL A 390 19.40 103.28 -12.06
C VAL A 390 18.48 103.50 -10.87
N ASP A 391 17.19 103.69 -11.16
CA ASP A 391 16.14 103.82 -10.15
C ASP A 391 15.90 102.45 -9.48
N PRO A 392 16.21 102.27 -8.19
CA PRO A 392 16.24 100.96 -7.55
C PRO A 392 14.90 100.23 -7.56
N GLU A 393 13.78 100.96 -7.48
CA GLU A 393 12.43 100.37 -7.41
C GLU A 393 11.98 99.79 -8.75
N LEU A 394 12.33 100.44 -9.87
CA LEU A 394 12.05 99.93 -11.22
C LEU A 394 12.93 98.72 -11.56
N ALA A 395 14.21 98.74 -11.16
CA ALA A 395 15.12 97.62 -11.36
C ALA A 395 14.71 96.38 -10.55
N GLU A 396 14.27 96.57 -9.30
CA GLU A 396 13.78 95.49 -8.43
C GLU A 396 12.52 94.84 -9.01
N GLY A 397 11.54 95.64 -9.46
CA GLY A 397 10.31 95.14 -10.09
C GLY A 397 10.55 94.38 -11.39
N LEU A 398 11.50 94.83 -12.23
CA LEU A 398 11.84 94.17 -13.49
C LEU A 398 12.61 92.85 -13.27
N LEU A 399 13.30 92.69 -12.13
CA LEU A 399 14.09 91.51 -11.81
C LEU A 399 13.27 90.31 -11.30
N ILE A 400 12.03 90.53 -10.84
CA ILE A 400 11.18 89.48 -10.26
C ILE A 400 10.92 88.36 -11.26
N ALA A 401 10.44 88.69 -12.45
CA ALA A 401 10.13 87.72 -13.50
C ALA A 401 11.35 86.89 -13.94
N PRO A 402 12.52 87.49 -14.28
CA PRO A 402 13.69 86.72 -14.69
C PRO A 402 14.29 85.89 -13.55
N VAL A 403 14.29 86.36 -12.29
CA VAL A 403 14.78 85.56 -11.16
C VAL A 403 13.91 84.34 -10.92
N VAL A 404 12.59 84.51 -10.88
CA VAL A 404 11.65 83.38 -10.68
C VAL A 404 11.78 82.37 -11.83
N LEU A 405 11.85 82.84 -13.07
CA LEU A 405 12.08 81.96 -14.23
C LEU A 405 13.44 81.27 -14.18
N ALA A 406 14.50 81.96 -13.76
CA ALA A 406 15.84 81.39 -13.62
C ALA A 406 15.90 80.32 -12.52
N VAL A 407 15.31 80.56 -11.34
CA VAL A 407 15.25 79.58 -10.25
C VAL A 407 14.45 78.35 -10.68
N ILE A 408 13.30 78.53 -11.36
CA ILE A 408 12.52 77.41 -11.94
C ILE A 408 13.35 76.66 -12.98
N HIS A 409 14.07 77.36 -13.86
CA HIS A 409 14.84 76.72 -14.92
C HIS A 409 16.04 75.95 -14.38
N ILE A 410 16.76 76.50 -13.38
CA ILE A 410 17.90 75.87 -12.72
C ILE A 410 17.44 74.63 -11.94
N THR A 411 16.40 74.74 -11.11
CA THR A 411 15.87 73.60 -10.35
C THR A 411 15.32 72.49 -11.26
N ARG A 412 14.68 72.84 -12.39
CA ARG A 412 14.28 71.85 -13.41
C ARG A 412 15.47 71.20 -14.10
N ARG A 413 16.55 71.95 -14.37
CA ARG A 413 17.73 71.44 -15.07
C ARG A 413 18.57 70.51 -14.20
N THR A 414 18.78 70.85 -12.93
CA THR A 414 19.48 69.96 -11.97
C THR A 414 18.71 68.65 -11.79
N ARG A 415 17.37 68.71 -11.76
CA ARG A 415 16.51 67.52 -11.74
C ARG A 415 16.66 66.64 -12.98
N ALA A 416 16.68 67.23 -14.17
CA ALA A 416 16.87 66.47 -15.42
C ALA A 416 18.24 65.74 -15.43
N GLN A 417 19.26 66.34 -14.83
CA GLN A 417 20.58 65.71 -14.69
C GLN A 417 20.61 64.58 -13.65
N MET A 418 19.92 64.73 -12.52
CA MET A 418 19.81 63.68 -11.50
C MET A 418 18.96 62.50 -11.97
N ALA A 419 17.85 62.75 -12.69
CA ALA A 419 17.03 61.69 -13.27
C ALA A 419 17.79 60.87 -14.34
N HIS A 420 18.70 61.49 -15.09
CA HIS A 420 19.60 60.78 -16.01
C HIS A 420 20.73 60.02 -15.30
N ALA A 421 21.14 60.44 -14.09
CA ALA A 421 22.16 59.76 -13.30
C ALA A 421 21.62 58.49 -12.62
N ASP A 422 20.37 58.49 -12.14
CA ASP A 422 19.72 57.30 -11.57
C ASP A 422 19.35 56.25 -12.64
N ALA A 423 18.92 56.69 -13.83
CA ALA A 423 18.66 55.78 -14.95
C ALA A 423 19.92 55.02 -15.45
N GLY A 424 21.12 55.51 -15.12
CA GLY A 424 22.39 54.84 -15.43
C GLY A 424 22.82 53.79 -14.39
N ARG A 425 22.17 53.73 -13.21
CA ARG A 425 22.49 52.78 -12.13
C ARG A 425 21.65 51.51 -12.14
N ASP A 426 20.43 51.56 -12.68
CA ASP A 426 19.53 50.40 -12.78
C ASP A 426 19.76 49.52 -14.03
N GLY A 427 20.81 49.82 -14.81
CA GLY A 427 21.11 49.18 -16.10
C GLY A 427 22.13 48.05 -16.09
N GLU A 428 22.65 47.60 -14.94
CA GLU A 428 23.60 46.48 -14.90
C GLU A 428 22.87 45.15 -14.63
N PRO A 429 22.67 44.27 -15.63
CA PRO A 429 22.03 42.99 -15.40
C PRO A 429 22.94 42.11 -14.54
N ALA A 430 22.43 41.63 -13.41
CA ALA A 430 23.06 40.59 -12.62
C ALA A 430 23.37 39.38 -13.53
N ARG A 431 24.67 39.10 -13.71
CA ARG A 431 25.16 37.88 -14.40
C ARG A 431 24.50 36.64 -13.78
N PRO A 432 23.99 35.69 -14.59
CA PRO A 432 23.44 34.44 -14.06
C PRO A 432 24.57 33.64 -13.38
N ALA A 433 24.33 33.24 -12.14
CA ALA A 433 25.17 32.29 -11.42
C ALA A 433 25.14 30.94 -12.15
N LYS A 434 26.31 30.51 -12.64
CA LYS A 434 26.51 29.16 -13.18
C LYS A 434 26.21 28.13 -12.10
N MET A 435 25.15 27.34 -12.31
CA MET A 435 24.88 26.11 -11.59
C MET A 435 25.99 25.11 -11.94
N LYS A 436 26.81 24.74 -10.96
CA LYS A 436 27.73 23.61 -11.04
C LYS A 436 26.90 22.34 -10.92
N GLU A 437 26.88 21.54 -11.98
CA GLU A 437 26.67 20.10 -11.88
C GLU A 437 27.78 19.51 -11.00
N VAL A 438 27.39 18.74 -9.98
CA VAL A 438 28.22 17.71 -9.37
C VAL A 438 27.34 16.48 -9.22
N VAL A 439 27.76 15.44 -9.94
CA VAL A 439 27.59 13.98 -9.77
C VAL A 439 26.53 13.50 -8.78
#